data_AF-A0A1M7TI94-F1
#
_entry.id   AF-A0A1M7TI94-F1
#
_cell.length_a   1.000
_cell.length_b   1.000
_cell.length_c   1.000
_cell.angle_alpha   90.00
_cell.angle_beta   90.00
_cell.angle_gamma   90.00
#
_symmetry.space_group_name_H-M   'P 1'
#
loop_
_entity.id
_entity.type
_entity.pdbx_description
1 polymer ?
#
loop_
_entity_poly.entity_id
_entity_poly.type
_entity_poly.pdbx_seq_one_letter_code
_entity_poly.pdbx_strand_id
1 'polypeptide(L)'
;MQHAVIINFGRFGDLLQTQAVFNALKKNNKYQTTLVCLDNFLNTTELMQAIDNIVSFNGSHLLARLDKINVTEKESGWMLALAAIETWLNKLSESLLLKPENKPENKILLINLTPTLSARLLLHLIKLHLEKKGIESETNGFVIDEFGFGKNTAWASYLMASSKSRGQSSFNIVDVFFRSIDSLQKETYTPKTILNNRLKDPLDSDLTLNKGFLSEQLPAEIRSQAQGFVCLQLGASTEFRRWAVERFAQVGKRLWEEEHLCPIILGTKAEEFLSQEYAKYSENTPFINLCGKTNLKELALTLKNSKLLITNDTGTMHLAAGLGVEIIAIFLATAQARDTGPYIENAYSLEPDLECHPCEFGTSCQHEYKCRNSISPELVVSLALNKLKGENQPLSCNDYSREARVWKATPDNNGFLTLSSLSQHQKEKRNILWLLLSFFHRQLLDGRGQEELSLLNDKNFLISLKENKELQQELIKESQNYSALFLLLHEQGKMLLTNPLPLIKSRFLATWQRLQGSLTNSLYFSSFGNLWLEESQQNANDLTYVLNLAKNYYNIFIGITKSLEQINDQ
;
A
#
# COMPACT_ATOMS: atom_id res chain seq x y z
N MET A 1 30.02 -6.09 6.48
CA MET A 1 28.61 -5.66 6.59
C MET A 1 27.99 -5.67 5.20
N GLN A 2 26.76 -6.18 5.02
CA GLN A 2 26.11 -6.21 3.69
C GLN A 2 25.57 -4.82 3.35
N HIS A 3 25.42 -4.50 2.06
CA HIS A 3 24.81 -3.23 1.63
C HIS A 3 23.48 -3.50 0.95
N ALA A 4 22.48 -2.66 1.23
CA ALA A 4 21.20 -2.67 0.54
C ALA A 4 20.90 -1.27 -0.04
N VAL A 5 20.59 -1.20 -1.33
CA VAL A 5 20.15 0.02 -2.02
C VAL A 5 18.70 -0.14 -2.41
N ILE A 6 17.83 0.74 -1.92
CA ILE A 6 16.39 0.70 -2.14
C ILE A 6 16.00 1.89 -3.02
N ILE A 7 15.40 1.63 -4.17
CA ILE A 7 14.79 2.64 -5.04
C ILE A 7 13.30 2.72 -4.73
N ASN A 8 12.85 3.93 -4.36
CA ASN A 8 11.43 4.26 -4.38
C ASN A 8 11.21 5.69 -4.89
N PHE A 9 10.51 5.81 -6.02
CA PHE A 9 10.12 7.07 -6.66
C PHE A 9 8.62 7.36 -6.52
N GLY A 10 7.96 6.69 -5.57
CA GLY A 10 6.60 7.00 -5.16
C GLY A 10 6.48 8.38 -4.52
N ARG A 11 5.24 8.77 -4.22
CA ARG A 11 4.94 10.06 -3.60
C ARG A 11 5.24 10.03 -2.10
N PHE A 12 5.04 11.16 -1.44
CA PHE A 12 5.25 11.32 0.01
C PHE A 12 4.74 10.12 0.86
N GLY A 13 3.49 9.69 0.67
CA GLY A 13 2.93 8.54 1.41
C GLY A 13 3.59 7.20 1.08
N ASP A 14 3.92 6.95 -0.18
CA ASP A 14 4.57 5.70 -0.62
C ASP A 14 6.00 5.59 -0.06
N LEU A 15 6.69 6.73 0.00
CA LEU A 15 8.04 6.81 0.55
C LEU A 15 8.06 6.50 2.06
N LEU A 16 7.12 7.09 2.82
CA LEU A 16 6.96 6.78 4.25
C LEU A 16 6.64 5.30 4.49
N GLN A 17 5.80 4.71 3.64
CA GLN A 17 5.42 3.29 3.71
C GLN A 17 6.58 2.32 3.40
N THR A 18 7.71 2.83 2.88
CA THR A 18 8.94 2.04 2.71
C THR A 18 9.70 1.85 4.03
N GLN A 19 9.34 2.60 5.09
CA GLN A 19 10.05 2.55 6.38
C GLN A 19 10.12 1.12 6.97
N ALA A 20 9.06 0.31 6.80
CA ALA A 20 9.05 -1.09 7.24
C ALA A 20 10.19 -1.92 6.61
N VAL A 21 10.50 -1.69 5.33
CA VAL A 21 11.61 -2.36 4.62
C VAL A 21 12.95 -1.99 5.25
N PHE A 22 13.17 -0.69 5.52
CA PHE A 22 14.41 -0.23 6.15
C PHE A 22 14.59 -0.80 7.55
N ASN A 23 13.53 -0.78 8.36
CA ASN A 23 13.56 -1.33 9.71
C ASN A 23 13.85 -2.84 9.71
N ALA A 24 13.33 -3.57 8.72
CA ALA A 24 13.59 -5.00 8.54
C ALA A 24 15.07 -5.27 8.19
N LEU A 25 15.59 -4.56 7.19
CA LEU A 25 16.98 -4.72 6.75
C LEU A 25 17.99 -4.30 7.83
N LYS A 26 17.64 -3.31 8.64
CA LYS A 26 18.49 -2.84 9.74
C LYS A 26 18.41 -3.71 10.98
N LYS A 27 17.43 -4.61 11.09
CA LYS A 27 17.32 -5.58 12.18
C LYS A 27 18.64 -6.37 12.28
N ASN A 28 19.16 -6.51 13.50
CA ASN A 28 20.44 -7.14 13.80
C ASN A 28 21.67 -6.49 13.12
N ASN A 29 21.57 -5.24 12.64
CA ASN A 29 22.65 -4.50 11.95
C ASN A 29 23.26 -5.25 10.75
N LYS A 30 22.44 -6.07 10.06
CA LYS A 30 22.88 -6.90 8.95
C LYS A 30 23.28 -6.07 7.72
N TYR A 31 22.50 -5.04 7.42
CA TYR A 31 22.70 -4.18 6.26
C TYR A 31 23.05 -2.73 6.63
N GLN A 32 23.97 -2.16 5.85
CA GLN A 32 24.04 -0.72 5.62
C GLN A 32 23.06 -0.35 4.51
N THR A 33 22.16 0.58 4.77
CA THR A 33 21.00 0.87 3.92
C THR A 33 21.15 2.21 3.22
N THR A 34 20.83 2.24 1.93
CA THR A 34 20.84 3.44 1.10
C THR A 34 19.48 3.64 0.46
N LEU A 35 18.89 4.82 0.61
CA LEU A 35 17.66 5.20 -0.08
C LEU A 35 17.99 6.01 -1.35
N VAL A 36 17.44 5.57 -2.47
CA VAL A 36 17.38 6.33 -3.72
C VAL A 36 15.94 6.81 -3.92
N CYS A 37 15.74 8.12 -3.82
CA CYS A 37 14.43 8.78 -3.99
C CYS A 37 14.54 9.98 -4.93
N LEU A 38 13.41 10.57 -5.31
CA LEU A 38 13.43 11.82 -6.06
C LEU A 38 13.83 13.00 -5.15
N ASP A 39 14.46 14.01 -5.74
CA ASP A 39 14.97 15.21 -5.05
C ASP A 39 13.88 16.03 -4.34
N ASN A 40 12.70 16.14 -4.94
CA ASN A 40 11.55 16.81 -4.36
C ASN A 40 11.02 16.15 -3.06
N PHE A 41 11.45 14.94 -2.74
CA PHE A 41 11.05 14.22 -1.52
C PHE A 41 12.17 14.09 -0.48
N LEU A 42 13.33 14.75 -0.66
CA LEU A 42 14.44 14.72 0.30
C LEU A 42 14.01 15.07 1.74
N ASN A 43 13.17 16.09 1.92
CA ASN A 43 12.69 16.49 3.25
C ASN A 43 11.88 15.38 3.96
N THR A 44 11.28 14.46 3.20
CA THR A 44 10.56 13.30 3.75
C THR A 44 11.52 12.35 4.46
N THR A 45 12.73 12.20 3.92
CA THR A 45 13.74 11.27 4.45
C THR A 45 14.24 11.67 5.84
N GLU A 46 14.11 12.95 6.22
CA GLU A 46 14.45 13.43 7.56
C GLU A 46 13.53 12.89 8.66
N LEU A 47 12.33 12.43 8.28
CA LEU A 47 11.36 11.80 9.16
C LEU A 47 11.59 10.29 9.27
N MET A 48 12.34 9.71 8.33
CA MET A 48 12.60 8.28 8.26
C MET A 48 13.78 7.91 9.16
N GLN A 49 13.87 6.63 9.49
CA GLN A 49 14.97 6.06 10.28
C GLN A 49 15.52 4.80 9.62
N ALA A 50 16.61 4.26 10.17
CA ALA A 50 17.28 3.07 9.64
C ALA A 50 17.77 3.24 8.17
N ILE A 51 18.09 4.47 7.79
CA ILE A 51 18.72 4.85 6.51
C ILE A 51 20.11 5.40 6.82
N ASP A 52 21.17 4.77 6.32
CA ASP A 52 22.54 5.25 6.54
C ASP A 52 22.95 6.29 5.50
N ASN A 53 22.50 6.13 4.26
CA ASN A 53 22.82 7.02 3.14
C ASN A 53 21.56 7.38 2.34
N ILE A 54 21.50 8.62 1.85
CA ILE A 54 20.43 9.10 0.97
C ILE A 54 21.06 9.62 -0.32
N VAL A 55 20.60 9.12 -1.46
CA VAL A 55 21.07 9.55 -2.78
C VAL A 55 19.87 9.95 -3.63
N SER A 56 19.62 11.26 -3.71
CA SER A 56 18.54 11.80 -4.54
C SER A 56 18.82 11.67 -6.03
N PHE A 57 17.80 11.31 -6.81
CA PHE A 57 17.80 11.35 -8.26
C PHE A 57 16.97 12.54 -8.77
N ASN A 58 17.58 13.42 -9.55
CA ASN A 58 16.89 14.60 -10.07
C ASN A 58 16.21 14.29 -11.41
N GLY A 59 14.99 13.74 -11.33
CA GLY A 59 14.20 13.39 -12.51
C GLY A 59 13.78 14.60 -13.34
N SER A 60 13.40 15.71 -12.70
CA SER A 60 12.92 16.92 -13.39
C SER A 60 14.00 17.58 -14.23
N HIS A 61 15.22 17.68 -13.70
CA HIS A 61 16.37 18.20 -14.42
C HIS A 61 16.80 17.28 -15.56
N LEU A 62 16.65 15.95 -15.40
CA LEU A 62 16.90 15.01 -16.50
C LEU A 62 15.93 15.24 -17.66
N LEU A 63 14.63 15.36 -17.36
CA LEU A 63 13.61 15.66 -18.36
C LEU A 63 13.88 17.02 -19.04
N ALA A 64 14.21 18.05 -18.27
CA ALA A 64 14.56 19.37 -18.80
C ALA A 64 15.80 19.35 -19.71
N ARG A 65 16.74 18.41 -19.52
CA ARG A 65 17.89 18.23 -20.42
C ARG A 65 17.53 17.49 -21.70
N LEU A 66 16.61 16.53 -21.64
CA LEU A 66 16.10 15.83 -22.82
C LEU A 66 15.36 16.78 -23.75
N ASP A 67 14.62 17.75 -23.20
CA ASP A 67 13.89 18.76 -23.96
C ASP A 67 14.81 19.79 -24.66
N LYS A 68 16.09 19.86 -24.29
CA LYS A 68 17.09 20.71 -24.97
C LYS A 68 17.52 20.08 -26.29
N ILE A 69 16.65 20.17 -27.29
CA ILE A 69 16.95 19.85 -28.68
C ILE A 69 17.40 21.16 -29.35
N ASN A 70 18.64 21.17 -29.87
CA ASN A 70 19.21 22.22 -30.75
C ASN A 70 19.58 23.57 -30.12
N VAL A 71 20.70 23.66 -29.39
CA VAL A 71 21.33 24.98 -29.12
C VAL A 71 22.69 25.14 -29.82
N THR A 72 23.41 24.06 -30.09
CA THR A 72 24.58 24.06 -30.99
C THR A 72 24.73 22.68 -31.64
N GLU A 73 25.28 22.59 -32.86
CA GLU A 73 25.46 21.34 -33.63
C GLU A 73 26.33 20.26 -32.94
N LYS A 74 26.87 20.52 -31.73
CA LYS A 74 27.85 19.66 -31.07
C LYS A 74 27.35 18.81 -29.91
N GLU A 75 26.22 19.12 -29.27
CA GLU A 75 25.74 18.35 -28.11
C GLU A 75 24.21 18.19 -28.13
N SER A 76 23.74 16.94 -28.23
CA SER A 76 22.32 16.61 -28.16
C SER A 76 21.86 16.49 -26.71
N GLY A 77 20.62 16.93 -26.40
CA GLY A 77 20.05 16.88 -25.04
C GLY A 77 20.11 15.50 -24.37
N TRP A 78 20.04 14.41 -25.15
CA TRP A 78 20.19 13.05 -24.61
C TRP A 78 21.61 12.75 -24.13
N MET A 79 22.66 13.32 -24.76
CA MET A 79 24.04 13.15 -24.32
C MET A 79 24.26 13.83 -22.96
N LEU A 80 23.70 15.03 -22.79
CA LEU A 80 23.73 15.76 -21.53
C LEU A 80 22.95 15.06 -20.42
N ALA A 81 21.84 14.41 -20.77
CA ALA A 81 21.05 13.59 -19.86
C ALA A 81 21.84 12.34 -19.43
N LEU A 82 22.48 11.64 -20.37
CA LEU A 82 23.29 10.46 -20.10
C LEU A 82 24.52 10.79 -19.23
N ALA A 83 25.22 11.89 -19.52
CA ALA A 83 26.33 12.37 -18.70
C ALA A 83 25.87 12.73 -17.27
N ALA A 84 24.65 13.24 -17.12
CA ALA A 84 24.04 13.48 -15.79
C ALA A 84 23.87 12.18 -15.01
N ILE A 85 23.33 11.14 -15.67
CA ILE A 85 23.13 9.82 -15.07
C ILE A 85 24.48 9.20 -14.70
N GLU A 86 25.48 9.28 -15.57
CA GLU A 86 26.83 8.76 -15.28
C GLU A 86 27.47 9.46 -14.08
N THR A 87 27.39 10.79 -14.03
CA THR A 87 27.85 11.58 -12.88
C THR A 87 27.12 11.17 -11.58
N TRP A 88 25.81 10.95 -11.68
CA TRP A 88 25.00 10.50 -10.55
C TRP A 88 25.35 9.08 -10.09
N LEU A 89 25.60 8.16 -11.03
CA LEU A 89 26.02 6.78 -10.75
C LEU A 89 27.38 6.75 -10.04
N ASN A 90 28.33 7.59 -10.47
CA ASN A 90 29.61 7.74 -9.77
C ASN A 90 29.39 8.16 -8.32
N LYS A 91 28.59 9.20 -8.08
CA LYS A 91 28.23 9.66 -6.72
C LYS A 91 27.57 8.56 -5.88
N LEU A 92 26.64 7.80 -6.46
CA LEU A 92 26.03 6.66 -5.78
C LEU A 92 27.09 5.63 -5.39
N SER A 93 27.94 5.21 -6.34
CA SER A 93 28.98 4.21 -6.08
C SER A 93 29.97 4.66 -4.99
N GLU A 94 30.36 5.94 -4.99
CA GLU A 94 31.22 6.53 -3.97
C GLU A 94 30.56 6.50 -2.58
N SER A 95 29.25 6.79 -2.51
CA SER A 95 28.50 6.72 -1.24
C SER A 95 28.39 5.29 -0.67
N LEU A 96 28.50 4.27 -1.54
CA LEU A 96 28.51 2.86 -1.15
C LEU A 96 29.92 2.36 -0.79
N LEU A 97 30.97 3.02 -1.28
CA LEU A 97 32.38 2.61 -1.19
C LEU A 97 33.16 3.44 -0.17
N LEU A 98 32.60 3.68 1.01
CA LEU A 98 33.08 4.68 1.98
C LEU A 98 34.57 4.59 2.37
N LYS A 99 35.33 3.53 2.00
CA LYS A 99 36.81 3.51 1.91
C LYS A 99 37.32 2.57 0.78
N PRO A 100 38.48 2.84 0.13
CA PRO A 100 39.08 1.97 -0.90
C PRO A 100 39.41 0.54 -0.45
N GLU A 101 39.52 0.34 0.87
CA GLU A 101 39.89 -0.91 1.54
C GLU A 101 38.64 -1.77 1.87
N ASN A 102 37.45 -1.24 1.60
CA ASN A 102 36.14 -1.85 1.87
C ASN A 102 35.39 -2.21 0.58
N LYS A 103 35.97 -3.03 -0.31
CA LYS A 103 35.11 -3.75 -1.26
C LYS A 103 34.06 -4.51 -0.43
N PRO A 104 32.75 -4.45 -0.76
CA PRO A 104 31.77 -5.26 -0.06
C PRO A 104 32.22 -6.72 -0.12
N GLU A 105 32.46 -7.34 1.04
CA GLU A 105 32.79 -8.77 1.11
C GLU A 105 31.67 -9.66 0.56
N ASN A 106 30.46 -9.09 0.44
CA ASN A 106 29.24 -9.74 0.00
C ASN A 106 28.56 -8.94 -1.11
N LYS A 107 27.73 -9.61 -1.92
CA LYS A 107 26.87 -9.00 -2.93
C LYS A 107 26.05 -7.84 -2.35
N ILE A 108 25.95 -6.74 -3.10
CA ILE A 108 25.04 -5.64 -2.77
C ILE A 108 23.61 -6.05 -3.14
N LEU A 109 22.66 -5.85 -2.23
CA LEU A 109 21.24 -6.08 -2.49
C LEU A 109 20.61 -4.81 -3.11
N LEU A 110 20.18 -4.88 -4.36
CA LEU A 110 19.51 -3.80 -5.08
C LEU A 110 18.00 -4.08 -5.12
N ILE A 111 17.19 -3.21 -4.52
CA ILE A 111 15.74 -3.39 -4.40
C ILE A 111 15.05 -2.25 -5.14
N ASN A 112 14.16 -2.56 -6.09
CA ASN A 112 13.28 -1.55 -6.69
C ASN A 112 11.83 -1.79 -6.29
N LEU A 113 11.24 -0.84 -5.57
CA LEU A 113 9.83 -0.87 -5.15
C LEU A 113 8.91 -0.07 -6.08
N THR A 114 9.44 0.52 -7.15
CA THR A 114 8.68 1.30 -8.13
C THR A 114 8.49 0.53 -9.44
N PRO A 115 7.24 0.24 -9.86
CA PRO A 115 6.98 -0.63 -11.02
C PRO A 115 7.24 0.01 -12.39
N THR A 116 7.59 1.30 -12.44
CA THR A 116 7.76 2.05 -13.70
C THR A 116 8.99 1.57 -14.47
N LEU A 117 8.91 1.60 -15.81
CA LEU A 117 10.03 1.23 -16.67
C LEU A 117 11.30 2.04 -16.36
N SER A 118 11.17 3.34 -16.11
CA SER A 118 12.29 4.22 -15.77
C SER A 118 13.01 3.80 -14.49
N ALA A 119 12.27 3.36 -13.47
CA ALA A 119 12.88 2.86 -12.22
C ALA A 119 13.61 1.53 -12.44
N ARG A 120 13.04 0.62 -13.24
CA ARG A 120 13.68 -0.66 -13.61
C ARG A 120 14.96 -0.44 -14.39
N LEU A 121 14.94 0.46 -15.38
CA LEU A 121 16.11 0.84 -16.18
C LEU A 121 17.20 1.47 -15.30
N LEU A 122 16.83 2.35 -14.37
CA LEU A 122 17.80 2.97 -13.47
C LEU A 122 18.45 1.93 -12.54
N LEU A 123 17.69 0.99 -11.96
CA LEU A 123 18.24 -0.11 -11.17
C LEU A 123 19.24 -0.94 -11.99
N HIS A 124 18.91 -1.22 -13.25
CA HIS A 124 19.78 -1.95 -14.15
C HIS A 124 21.07 -1.18 -14.46
N LEU A 125 20.99 0.14 -14.69
CA LEU A 125 22.17 0.98 -14.86
C LEU A 125 23.06 1.01 -13.62
N ILE A 126 22.47 1.02 -12.42
CA ILE A 126 23.20 0.89 -11.15
C ILE A 126 23.94 -0.44 -11.10
N LYS A 127 23.25 -1.55 -11.40
CA LYS A 127 23.86 -2.90 -11.46
C LYS A 127 25.06 -2.93 -12.41
N LEU A 128 24.89 -2.51 -13.67
CA LEU A 128 25.98 -2.49 -14.65
C LEU A 128 27.14 -1.60 -14.22
N HIS A 129 26.87 -0.47 -13.57
CA HIS A 129 27.89 0.44 -13.08
C HIS A 129 28.72 -0.18 -11.94
N LEU A 130 28.07 -0.91 -11.03
CA LEU A 130 28.74 -1.66 -9.96
C LEU A 130 29.56 -2.83 -10.51
N GLU A 131 29.02 -3.57 -11.48
CA GLU A 131 29.73 -4.69 -12.15
C GLU A 131 31.01 -4.21 -12.86
N LYS A 132 30.97 -3.06 -13.53
CA LYS A 132 32.18 -2.43 -14.12
C LYS A 132 33.27 -2.10 -13.10
N LYS A 133 32.89 -1.89 -11.84
CA LYS A 133 33.81 -1.67 -10.70
C LYS A 133 34.20 -2.98 -9.99
N GLY A 134 33.75 -4.13 -10.49
CA GLY A 134 34.01 -5.46 -9.92
C GLY A 134 33.25 -5.71 -8.63
N ILE A 135 32.04 -5.17 -8.51
CA ILE A 135 31.14 -5.35 -7.36
C ILE A 135 29.93 -6.16 -7.81
N GLU A 136 29.71 -7.31 -7.20
CA GLU A 136 28.54 -8.13 -7.49
C GLU A 136 27.28 -7.60 -6.79
N SER A 137 26.12 -7.79 -7.42
CA SER A 137 24.83 -7.39 -6.86
C SER A 137 23.72 -8.42 -7.13
N GLU A 138 22.82 -8.55 -6.17
CA GLU A 138 21.53 -9.25 -6.28
C GLU A 138 20.41 -8.22 -6.48
N THR A 139 19.36 -8.56 -7.22
CA THR A 139 18.25 -7.63 -7.53
C THR A 139 16.90 -8.20 -7.12
N ASN A 140 16.06 -7.39 -6.46
CA ASN A 140 14.71 -7.75 -6.02
C ASN A 140 13.66 -6.68 -6.39
N GLY A 141 12.39 -7.05 -6.27
CA GLY A 141 11.25 -6.21 -6.62
C GLY A 141 11.04 -6.11 -8.13
N PHE A 142 10.91 -4.90 -8.67
CA PHE A 142 10.65 -4.64 -10.08
C PHE A 142 11.95 -4.45 -10.85
N VAL A 143 12.36 -5.43 -11.65
CA VAL A 143 13.65 -5.40 -12.37
C VAL A 143 13.47 -5.62 -13.87
N ILE A 144 14.56 -5.59 -14.63
CA ILE A 144 14.58 -6.11 -16.01
C ILE A 144 15.54 -7.29 -16.10
N ASP A 145 15.26 -8.20 -17.03
CA ASP A 145 16.16 -9.28 -17.41
C ASP A 145 17.27 -8.79 -18.37
N GLU A 146 18.09 -9.73 -18.85
CA GLU A 146 19.20 -9.45 -19.77
C GLU A 146 18.76 -8.97 -21.16
N PHE A 147 17.49 -9.17 -21.52
CA PHE A 147 16.90 -8.75 -22.79
C PHE A 147 16.10 -7.44 -22.67
N GLY A 148 15.97 -6.89 -21.45
CA GLY A 148 15.24 -5.66 -21.18
C GLY A 148 13.75 -5.86 -20.89
N PHE A 149 13.27 -7.10 -20.72
CA PHE A 149 11.89 -7.38 -20.32
C PHE A 149 11.74 -7.29 -18.80
N GLY A 150 10.56 -6.86 -18.35
CA GLY A 150 10.26 -6.77 -16.92
C GLY A 150 10.29 -8.14 -16.25
N LYS A 151 11.06 -8.27 -15.17
CA LYS A 151 11.08 -9.45 -14.30
C LYS A 151 10.77 -9.01 -12.87
N ASN A 152 9.94 -9.78 -12.17
CA ASN A 152 9.43 -9.42 -10.85
C ASN A 152 9.58 -10.60 -9.88
N THR A 153 9.62 -10.32 -8.57
CA THR A 153 9.29 -11.34 -7.56
C THR A 153 7.79 -11.63 -7.58
N ALA A 154 7.35 -12.75 -6.99
CA ALA A 154 5.92 -13.12 -6.92
C ALA A 154 5.07 -11.99 -6.30
N TRP A 155 5.49 -11.45 -5.15
CA TRP A 155 4.80 -10.34 -4.48
C TRP A 155 4.83 -9.03 -5.28
N ALA A 156 5.87 -8.78 -6.08
CA ALA A 156 5.90 -7.63 -6.98
C ALA A 156 4.95 -7.83 -8.18
N SER A 157 4.88 -9.04 -8.76
CA SER A 157 3.88 -9.40 -9.76
C SER A 157 2.46 -9.25 -9.21
N TYR A 158 2.23 -9.63 -7.95
CA TYR A 158 0.95 -9.42 -7.28
C TYR A 158 0.55 -7.94 -7.26
N LEU A 159 1.45 -7.03 -6.89
CA LEU A 159 1.13 -5.60 -6.86
C LEU A 159 0.65 -5.08 -8.22
N MET A 160 1.30 -5.51 -9.31
CA MET A 160 0.90 -5.14 -10.67
C MET A 160 -0.44 -5.76 -11.05
N ALA A 161 -0.66 -7.03 -10.70
CA ALA A 161 -1.88 -7.76 -11.01
C ALA A 161 -3.09 -7.24 -10.23
N SER A 162 -2.97 -7.07 -8.92
CA SER A 162 -4.05 -6.62 -8.03
C SER A 162 -4.47 -5.18 -8.31
N SER A 163 -3.54 -4.32 -8.74
CA SER A 163 -3.84 -2.94 -9.16
C SER A 163 -4.79 -2.85 -10.35
N LYS A 164 -4.86 -3.91 -11.19
CA LYS A 164 -5.80 -4.02 -12.32
C LYS A 164 -7.18 -4.52 -11.89
N SER A 165 -7.30 -5.12 -10.71
CA SER A 165 -8.52 -5.73 -10.17
C SER A 165 -8.90 -5.07 -8.84
N ARG A 166 -9.36 -3.81 -8.90
CA ARG A 166 -9.85 -3.08 -7.70
C ARG A 166 -10.99 -3.86 -7.04
N GLY A 167 -11.02 -3.86 -5.71
CA GLY A 167 -11.93 -4.74 -4.95
C GLY A 167 -11.49 -6.20 -4.84
N GLN A 168 -10.37 -6.62 -5.44
CA GLN A 168 -9.76 -7.94 -5.21
C GLN A 168 -8.33 -7.86 -4.64
N SER A 169 -7.79 -6.65 -4.48
CA SER A 169 -6.56 -6.41 -3.74
C SER A 169 -6.78 -6.66 -2.25
N SER A 170 -5.95 -7.55 -1.71
CA SER A 170 -6.18 -8.25 -0.44
C SER A 170 -5.21 -7.82 0.67
N PHE A 171 -4.11 -7.16 0.29
CA PHE A 171 -3.02 -6.81 1.19
C PHE A 171 -2.71 -5.32 1.15
N ASN A 172 -2.30 -4.79 2.30
CA ASN A 172 -1.81 -3.43 2.38
C ASN A 172 -0.47 -3.30 1.64
N ILE A 173 -0.24 -2.17 0.99
CA ILE A 173 0.99 -1.91 0.23
C ILE A 173 2.27 -2.08 1.05
N VAL A 174 2.26 -1.79 2.36
CA VAL A 174 3.43 -1.99 3.23
C VAL A 174 3.80 -3.47 3.33
N ASP A 175 2.80 -4.36 3.46
CA ASP A 175 3.02 -5.82 3.44
C ASP A 175 3.62 -6.26 2.11
N VAL A 176 3.12 -5.71 1.02
CA VAL A 176 3.57 -6.05 -0.34
C VAL A 176 5.00 -5.56 -0.59
N PHE A 177 5.35 -4.33 -0.18
CA PHE A 177 6.72 -3.82 -0.28
C PHE A 177 7.71 -4.68 0.49
N PHE A 178 7.36 -5.01 1.73
CA PHE A 178 8.16 -5.86 2.58
C PHE A 178 8.38 -7.24 1.97
N ARG A 179 7.30 -7.87 1.49
CA ARG A 179 7.35 -9.22 0.92
C ARG A 179 7.88 -9.26 -0.51
N SER A 180 8.05 -8.12 -1.18
CA SER A 180 8.70 -8.08 -2.50
C SER A 180 10.21 -8.36 -2.44
N ILE A 181 10.77 -8.57 -1.26
CA ILE A 181 12.19 -8.82 -1.02
C ILE A 181 12.37 -10.26 -0.51
N ASP A 182 12.94 -11.13 -1.34
CA ASP A 182 12.98 -12.58 -1.09
C ASP A 182 13.83 -12.95 0.14
N SER A 183 14.89 -12.18 0.39
CA SER A 183 15.74 -12.37 1.58
C SER A 183 15.01 -12.04 2.88
N LEU A 184 13.97 -11.20 2.83
CA LEU A 184 13.13 -10.90 3.99
C LEU A 184 12.05 -11.98 4.16
N GLN A 185 11.42 -12.49 3.09
CA GLN A 185 10.33 -13.49 3.18
C GLN A 185 10.67 -14.75 4.01
N LYS A 186 11.94 -15.15 4.06
CA LYS A 186 12.41 -16.38 4.73
C LYS A 186 12.54 -16.27 6.25
N GLU A 187 12.47 -15.06 6.81
CA GLU A 187 12.50 -14.87 8.26
C GLU A 187 11.08 -15.01 8.85
N THR A 188 10.93 -15.79 9.93
CA THR A 188 9.64 -15.91 10.63
C THR A 188 9.35 -14.62 11.40
N TYR A 189 8.48 -13.77 10.86
CA TYR A 189 8.11 -12.53 11.53
C TYR A 189 6.91 -12.70 12.45
N THR A 190 7.04 -12.18 13.66
CA THR A 190 5.91 -12.00 14.58
C THR A 190 5.12 -10.74 14.21
N PRO A 191 3.83 -10.63 14.57
CA PRO A 191 3.04 -9.40 14.46
C PRO A 191 3.77 -8.12 14.91
N LYS A 192 4.54 -8.20 16.01
CA LYS A 192 5.35 -7.10 16.55
C LYS A 192 6.50 -6.62 15.66
N THR A 193 7.05 -7.47 14.78
CA THR A 193 8.17 -7.08 13.91
C THR A 193 7.68 -6.34 12.66
N ILE A 194 6.48 -6.66 12.18
CA ILE A 194 5.94 -6.10 10.94
C ILE A 194 5.20 -4.77 11.19
N LEU A 195 4.59 -4.58 12.37
CA LEU A 195 4.11 -3.27 12.83
C LEU A 195 5.25 -2.25 13.08
N ASN A 196 6.52 -2.62 12.83
CA ASN A 196 7.65 -1.69 12.89
C ASN A 196 7.75 -0.83 11.63
N ASN A 197 6.66 -0.17 11.23
CA ASN A 197 6.68 0.92 10.25
C ASN A 197 6.91 2.29 10.93
N ARG A 198 7.56 2.27 12.10
CA ARG A 198 7.81 3.45 12.93
C ARG A 198 8.74 4.41 12.22
N LEU A 199 8.34 5.67 12.16
CA LEU A 199 9.17 6.80 11.75
C LEU A 199 9.99 7.30 12.94
N LYS A 200 10.90 8.24 12.67
CA LYS A 200 11.67 8.91 13.72
C LYS A 200 10.73 9.72 14.62
N ASP A 201 10.75 9.43 15.91
CA ASP A 201 10.03 10.24 16.88
C ASP A 201 10.67 11.64 17.00
N PRO A 202 9.87 12.72 17.04
CA PRO A 202 10.39 14.05 17.32
C PRO A 202 10.98 14.15 18.73
N LEU A 203 11.89 15.11 18.96
CA LEU A 203 12.48 15.34 20.28
C LEU A 203 11.44 15.91 21.25
N ASP A 204 11.50 15.50 22.52
CA ASP A 204 10.58 15.97 23.57
C ASP A 204 10.64 17.50 23.78
N SER A 205 11.82 18.11 23.58
CA SER A 205 12.00 19.56 23.61
C SER A 205 11.19 20.26 22.50
N ASP A 206 11.23 19.69 21.30
CA ASP A 206 10.55 20.25 20.13
C ASP A 206 9.03 20.07 20.27
N LEU A 207 8.59 18.94 20.84
CA LEU A 207 7.19 18.71 21.16
C LEU A 207 6.66 19.72 22.17
N THR A 208 7.43 19.98 23.24
CA THR A 208 7.07 20.98 24.26
C THR A 208 6.96 22.38 23.67
N LEU A 209 7.94 22.77 22.83
CA LEU A 209 7.99 24.08 22.19
C LEU A 209 6.84 24.23 21.16
N ASN A 210 6.57 23.20 20.36
CA ASN A 210 5.45 23.18 19.43
C ASN A 210 4.10 23.24 20.16
N LYS A 211 3.93 22.53 21.28
CA LYS A 211 2.71 22.59 22.08
C LYS A 211 2.45 24.01 22.60
N GLY A 212 3.50 24.68 23.07
CA GLY A 212 3.45 26.10 23.45
C GLY A 212 3.02 26.99 22.28
N PHE A 213 3.67 26.83 21.12
CA PHE A 213 3.33 27.56 19.89
C PHE A 213 1.86 27.36 19.48
N LEU A 214 1.34 26.12 19.52
CA LEU A 214 -0.05 25.81 19.21
C LEU A 214 -1.01 26.48 20.19
N SER A 215 -0.73 26.40 21.49
CA SER A 215 -1.51 27.10 22.51
C SER A 215 -1.48 28.61 22.30
N GLU A 216 -0.35 29.17 21.87
CA GLU A 216 -0.18 30.60 21.58
C GLU A 216 -1.05 31.13 20.43
N GLN A 217 -1.46 30.26 19.50
CA GLN A 217 -2.41 30.62 18.44
C GLN A 217 -3.82 30.90 18.96
N LEU A 218 -4.15 30.47 20.18
CA LEU A 218 -5.47 30.67 20.78
C LEU A 218 -5.48 31.90 21.69
N PRO A 219 -6.58 32.68 21.70
CA PRO A 219 -6.81 33.72 22.71
C PRO A 219 -6.70 33.16 24.13
N ALA A 220 -6.32 34.00 25.09
CA ALA A 220 -6.03 33.57 26.47
C ALA A 220 -7.23 32.88 27.13
N GLU A 221 -8.45 33.36 26.88
CA GLU A 221 -9.68 32.80 27.43
C GLU A 221 -9.92 31.37 26.91
N ILE A 222 -9.79 31.18 25.59
CA ILE A 222 -9.97 29.87 24.93
C ILE A 222 -8.84 28.91 25.32
N ARG A 223 -7.60 29.40 25.37
CA ARG A 223 -6.42 28.63 25.76
C ARG A 223 -6.58 28.00 27.14
N SER A 224 -7.21 28.71 28.08
CA SER A 224 -7.45 28.20 29.44
C SER A 224 -8.46 27.05 29.49
N GLN A 225 -9.32 26.92 28.50
CA GLN A 225 -10.34 25.87 28.41
C GLN A 225 -9.83 24.63 27.67
N ALA A 226 -8.94 24.82 26.69
CA ALA A 226 -8.45 23.75 25.83
C ALA A 226 -7.71 22.65 26.62
N GLN A 227 -8.18 21.40 26.49
CA GLN A 227 -7.57 20.21 27.11
C GLN A 227 -6.58 19.49 26.17
N GLY A 228 -6.49 19.94 24.92
CA GLY A 228 -5.60 19.39 23.92
C GLY A 228 -6.04 19.76 22.51
N PHE A 229 -5.53 19.01 21.54
CA PHE A 229 -5.76 19.26 20.13
C PHE A 229 -6.23 18.00 19.40
N VAL A 230 -7.06 18.20 18.38
CA VAL A 230 -7.40 17.18 17.36
C VAL A 230 -6.99 17.71 16.00
N CYS A 231 -6.28 16.91 15.21
CA CYS A 231 -5.90 17.30 13.86
C CYS A 231 -6.96 16.88 12.85
N LEU A 232 -7.31 17.79 11.94
CA LEU A 232 -8.24 17.56 10.84
C LEU A 232 -7.52 17.82 9.51
N GLN A 233 -7.34 16.78 8.69
CA GLN A 233 -6.80 16.91 7.34
C GLN A 233 -7.96 16.88 6.33
N LEU A 234 -8.44 18.07 5.95
CA LEU A 234 -9.63 18.26 5.10
C LEU A 234 -9.40 17.89 3.64
N GLY A 235 -8.16 18.05 3.18
CA GLY A 235 -7.76 17.87 1.80
C GLY A 235 -7.55 16.42 1.39
N ALA A 236 -7.37 16.23 0.09
CA ALA A 236 -7.00 14.97 -0.56
C ALA A 236 -6.44 15.25 -1.96
N SER A 237 -5.79 14.26 -2.57
CA SER A 237 -5.14 14.39 -3.88
C SER A 237 -6.07 14.85 -5.00
N THR A 238 -7.37 14.54 -4.88
CA THR A 238 -8.42 14.99 -5.79
C THR A 238 -9.65 15.40 -4.99
N GLU A 239 -10.48 16.28 -5.54
CA GLU A 239 -11.67 16.79 -4.84
C GLU A 239 -12.68 15.68 -4.49
N PHE A 240 -12.90 14.74 -5.41
CA PHE A 240 -13.84 13.63 -5.23
C PHE A 240 -13.41 12.61 -4.16
N ARG A 241 -12.17 12.70 -3.65
CA ARG A 241 -11.67 11.92 -2.51
C ARG A 241 -11.82 12.65 -1.17
N ARG A 242 -12.45 13.83 -1.14
CA ARG A 242 -12.61 14.65 0.07
C ARG A 242 -13.98 14.46 0.68
N TRP A 243 -14.02 14.09 1.95
CA TRP A 243 -15.23 14.22 2.76
C TRP A 243 -15.60 15.69 2.93
N ALA A 244 -16.89 15.99 3.01
CA ALA A 244 -17.37 17.37 3.01
C ALA A 244 -16.78 18.20 4.16
N VAL A 245 -16.32 19.41 3.86
CA VAL A 245 -15.68 20.31 4.83
C VAL A 245 -16.64 20.70 5.95
N GLU A 246 -17.92 20.91 5.63
CA GLU A 246 -19.00 21.12 6.60
C GLU A 246 -19.03 20.02 7.67
N ARG A 247 -18.89 18.75 7.26
CA ARG A 247 -18.93 17.63 8.20
C ARG A 247 -17.71 17.59 9.11
N PHE A 248 -16.54 17.91 8.58
CA PHE A 248 -15.35 18.12 9.42
C PHE A 248 -15.57 19.24 10.45
N ALA A 249 -16.22 20.34 10.07
CA ALA A 249 -16.52 21.43 11.00
C ALA A 249 -17.49 21.01 12.10
N GLN A 250 -18.52 20.23 11.77
CA GLN A 250 -19.45 19.66 12.75
C GLN A 250 -18.73 18.70 13.73
N VAL A 251 -17.80 17.87 13.23
CA VAL A 251 -16.94 17.03 14.09
C VAL A 251 -16.07 17.88 15.01
N GLY A 252 -15.38 18.90 14.47
CA GLY A 252 -14.51 19.77 15.25
C GLY A 252 -15.26 20.56 16.33
N LYS A 253 -16.47 21.04 16.03
CA LYS A 253 -17.38 21.66 16.99
C LYS A 253 -17.71 20.72 18.14
N ARG A 254 -18.20 19.51 17.84
CA ARG A 254 -18.58 18.55 18.88
C ARG A 254 -17.40 18.12 19.76
N LEU A 255 -16.22 17.91 19.19
CA LEU A 255 -15.01 17.58 19.97
C LEU A 255 -14.54 18.73 20.86
N TRP A 256 -14.76 19.99 20.45
CA TRP A 256 -14.52 21.14 21.31
C TRP A 256 -15.56 21.26 22.44
N GLU A 257 -16.84 21.07 22.13
CA GLU A 257 -17.93 21.19 23.11
C GLU A 257 -17.91 20.07 24.16
N GLU A 258 -17.57 18.84 23.77
CA GLU A 258 -17.64 17.66 24.64
C GLU A 258 -16.32 17.34 25.36
N GLU A 259 -15.18 17.57 24.71
CA GLU A 259 -13.85 17.17 25.22
C GLU A 259 -12.86 18.34 25.31
N HIS A 260 -13.28 19.56 24.95
CA HIS A 260 -12.42 20.75 24.90
C HIS A 260 -11.15 20.53 24.08
N LEU A 261 -11.23 19.70 23.03
CA LEU A 261 -10.13 19.48 22.10
C LEU A 261 -10.23 20.49 20.95
N CYS A 262 -9.25 21.38 20.87
CA CYS A 262 -9.23 22.40 19.83
C CYS A 262 -8.86 21.77 18.47
N PRO A 263 -9.68 21.95 17.41
CA PRO A 263 -9.33 21.52 16.07
C PRO A 263 -8.13 22.26 15.49
N ILE A 264 -7.21 21.52 14.88
CA ILE A 264 -6.12 22.04 14.07
C ILE A 264 -6.35 21.61 12.63
N ILE A 265 -6.53 22.58 11.74
CA ILE A 265 -6.75 22.35 10.31
C ILE A 265 -5.39 22.24 9.61
N LEU A 266 -5.17 21.09 8.99
CA LEU A 266 -3.95 20.75 8.28
C LEU A 266 -4.18 20.80 6.76
N GLY A 267 -3.12 21.15 6.03
CA GLY A 267 -3.13 21.19 4.58
C GLY A 267 -1.92 21.91 4.01
N THR A 268 -1.74 21.78 2.71
CA THR A 268 -0.79 22.58 1.94
C THR A 268 -1.31 24.02 1.75
N LYS A 269 -0.46 24.92 1.25
CA LYS A 269 -0.88 26.28 0.92
C LYS A 269 -1.99 26.31 -0.14
N ALA A 270 -1.96 25.36 -1.09
CA ALA A 270 -3.00 25.20 -2.10
C ALA A 270 -4.36 24.77 -1.53
N GLU A 271 -4.40 24.29 -0.29
CA GLU A 271 -5.61 23.82 0.41
C GLU A 271 -6.13 24.84 1.44
N GLU A 272 -5.56 26.05 1.50
CA GLU A 272 -5.99 27.10 2.44
C GLU A 272 -7.47 27.48 2.27
N PHE A 273 -8.00 27.41 1.05
CA PHE A 273 -9.41 27.65 0.77
C PHE A 273 -10.34 26.68 1.53
N LEU A 274 -9.90 25.44 1.82
CA LEU A 274 -10.67 24.48 2.62
C LEU A 274 -10.79 24.93 4.07
N SER A 275 -9.75 25.56 4.63
CA SER A 275 -9.85 26.13 5.98
C SER A 275 -10.78 27.36 6.02
N GLN A 276 -10.84 28.14 4.94
CA GLN A 276 -11.78 29.25 4.82
C GLN A 276 -13.23 28.74 4.73
N GLU A 277 -13.44 27.64 4.01
CA GLU A 277 -14.73 26.94 3.96
C GLU A 277 -15.12 26.38 5.34
N TYR A 278 -14.18 25.72 6.03
CA TYR A 278 -14.37 25.20 7.39
C TYR A 278 -14.85 26.29 8.35
N ALA A 279 -14.24 27.48 8.28
CA ALA A 279 -14.61 28.61 9.13
C ALA A 279 -16.10 28.97 9.03
N LYS A 280 -16.69 28.87 7.83
CA LYS A 280 -18.12 29.18 7.58
C LYS A 280 -19.07 28.24 8.34
N TYR A 281 -18.65 27.01 8.58
CA TYR A 281 -19.45 25.97 9.25
C TYR A 281 -19.03 25.74 10.71
N SER A 282 -17.98 26.42 11.18
CA SER A 282 -17.45 26.24 12.53
C SER A 282 -18.32 26.88 13.64
N GLU A 283 -19.29 27.73 13.29
CA GLU A 283 -20.21 28.38 14.24
C GLU A 283 -19.52 29.07 15.43
N ASN A 284 -18.40 29.76 15.17
CA ASN A 284 -17.53 30.40 16.18
C ASN A 284 -16.78 29.43 17.11
N THR A 285 -16.79 28.13 16.84
CA THR A 285 -15.89 27.16 17.50
C THR A 285 -14.44 27.59 17.25
N PRO A 286 -13.59 27.67 18.28
CA PRO A 286 -12.19 28.01 18.09
C PRO A 286 -11.46 26.90 17.33
N PHE A 287 -10.58 27.29 16.40
CA PHE A 287 -9.71 26.35 15.68
C PHE A 287 -8.41 27.04 15.29
N ILE A 288 -7.38 26.23 15.00
CA ILE A 288 -6.07 26.70 14.53
C ILE A 288 -5.94 26.32 13.05
N ASN A 289 -5.73 27.30 12.17
CA ASN A 289 -5.43 27.04 10.76
C ASN A 289 -3.92 27.00 10.52
N LEU A 290 -3.40 25.81 10.18
CA LEU A 290 -2.00 25.58 9.80
C LEU A 290 -1.82 25.24 8.31
N CYS A 291 -2.85 25.41 7.46
CA CYS A 291 -2.74 25.17 6.03
C CYS A 291 -1.63 26.03 5.41
N GLY A 292 -0.60 25.39 4.86
CA GLY A 292 0.56 26.06 4.27
C GLY A 292 1.46 26.79 5.26
N LYS A 293 1.32 26.55 6.58
CA LYS A 293 2.12 27.19 7.64
C LYS A 293 3.07 26.23 8.35
N THR A 294 3.17 24.99 7.88
CA THR A 294 4.06 23.97 8.44
C THR A 294 4.94 23.38 7.36
N ASN A 295 6.20 23.14 7.71
CA ASN A 295 7.05 22.17 7.00
C ASN A 295 6.76 20.75 7.52
N LEU A 296 7.42 19.74 6.93
CA LEU A 296 7.17 18.33 7.29
C LEU A 296 7.54 17.98 8.75
N LYS A 297 8.59 18.58 9.31
CA LYS A 297 8.98 18.37 10.72
C LYS A 297 7.95 19.00 11.66
N GLU A 298 7.50 20.21 11.36
CA GLU A 298 6.45 20.91 12.13
C GLU A 298 5.10 20.18 12.05
N LEU A 299 4.76 19.62 10.89
CA LEU A 299 3.60 18.75 10.72
C LEU A 299 3.72 17.50 11.60
N ALA A 300 4.88 16.83 11.62
CA ALA A 300 5.12 15.67 12.48
C ALA A 300 4.99 16.00 13.98
N LEU A 301 5.53 17.15 14.41
CA LEU A 301 5.37 17.66 15.78
C LEU A 301 3.89 17.91 16.13
N THR A 302 3.17 18.58 15.23
CA THR A 302 1.75 18.91 15.41
C THR A 302 0.91 17.64 15.54
N LEU A 303 1.14 16.65 14.66
CA LEU A 303 0.47 15.36 14.71
C LEU A 303 0.75 14.65 16.04
N LYS A 304 2.01 14.65 16.51
CA LYS A 304 2.39 14.01 17.78
C LYS A 304 1.85 14.69 19.02
N ASN A 305 1.63 16.00 18.97
CA ASN A 305 0.96 16.76 20.04
C ASN A 305 -0.57 16.64 20.00
N SER A 306 -1.15 16.06 18.94
CA SER A 306 -2.58 15.82 18.83
C SER A 306 -3.01 14.53 19.54
N LYS A 307 -4.25 14.49 20.02
CA LYS A 307 -4.86 13.30 20.61
C LYS A 307 -5.38 12.32 19.56
N LEU A 308 -5.69 12.82 18.36
CA LEU A 308 -6.34 12.09 17.29
C LEU A 308 -6.15 12.86 15.97
N LEU A 309 -5.94 12.13 14.87
CA LEU A 309 -6.07 12.64 13.51
C LEU A 309 -7.36 12.11 12.87
N ILE A 310 -8.16 13.02 12.31
CA ILE A 310 -9.29 12.69 11.42
C ILE A 310 -8.94 13.18 10.02
N THR A 311 -8.92 12.29 9.03
CA THR A 311 -8.31 12.59 7.72
C THR A 311 -9.00 11.85 6.58
N ASN A 312 -8.89 12.37 5.35
CA ASN A 312 -9.07 11.55 4.14
C ASN A 312 -7.82 10.67 3.87
N ASP A 313 -7.89 9.79 2.87
CA ASP A 313 -6.74 9.03 2.31
C ASP A 313 -5.66 9.98 1.73
N THR A 314 -4.64 10.30 2.53
CA THR A 314 -3.57 11.25 2.18
C THR A 314 -2.21 10.86 2.77
N GLY A 315 -1.13 11.50 2.31
CA GLY A 315 0.20 11.32 2.91
C GLY A 315 0.28 11.66 4.40
N THR A 316 -0.53 12.63 4.88
CA THR A 316 -0.61 12.99 6.31
C THR A 316 -1.07 11.82 7.17
N MET A 317 -1.99 10.99 6.66
CA MET A 317 -2.45 9.76 7.32
C MET A 317 -1.30 8.78 7.54
N HIS A 318 -0.46 8.56 6.52
CA HIS A 318 0.68 7.66 6.62
C HIS A 318 1.77 8.19 7.56
N LEU A 319 2.00 9.50 7.56
CA LEU A 319 2.89 10.15 8.54
C LEU A 319 2.39 9.92 9.97
N ALA A 320 1.11 10.17 10.23
CA ALA A 320 0.51 9.94 11.54
C ALA A 320 0.63 8.47 11.98
N ALA A 321 0.41 7.52 11.06
CA ALA A 321 0.53 6.09 11.34
C ALA A 321 1.97 5.72 11.74
N GLY A 322 2.97 6.20 11.00
CA GLY A 322 4.39 5.99 11.33
C GLY A 322 4.82 6.64 12.64
N LEU A 323 4.15 7.72 13.06
CA LEU A 323 4.40 8.42 14.33
C LEU A 323 3.63 7.83 15.51
N GLY A 324 2.66 6.94 15.27
CA GLY A 324 1.85 6.29 16.32
C GLY A 324 0.74 7.17 16.86
N VAL A 325 0.22 8.05 16.02
CA VAL A 325 -0.92 8.88 16.37
C VAL A 325 -2.19 8.07 16.15
N GLU A 326 -3.19 8.26 17.01
CA GLU A 326 -4.51 7.68 16.85
C GLU A 326 -5.18 8.23 15.59
N ILE A 327 -5.81 7.39 14.76
CA ILE A 327 -6.33 7.78 13.44
C ILE A 327 -7.77 7.31 13.24
N ILE A 328 -8.58 8.19 12.67
CA ILE A 328 -9.81 7.89 11.95
C ILE A 328 -9.64 8.39 10.50
N ALA A 329 -9.61 7.48 9.55
CA ALA A 329 -9.38 7.77 8.14
C ALA A 329 -10.64 7.50 7.30
N ILE A 330 -10.94 8.39 6.36
CA ILE A 330 -12.11 8.30 5.48
C ILE A 330 -11.63 8.01 4.04
N PHE A 331 -12.12 6.91 3.48
CA PHE A 331 -11.77 6.41 2.16
C PHE A 331 -12.96 6.58 1.22
N LEU A 332 -12.80 7.40 0.19
CA LEU A 332 -13.84 7.73 -0.78
C LEU A 332 -13.42 7.42 -2.21
N ALA A 333 -14.40 7.37 -3.10
CA ALA A 333 -14.23 7.11 -4.52
C ALA A 333 -13.47 5.80 -4.79
N THR A 334 -12.27 5.89 -5.36
CA THR A 334 -11.44 4.72 -5.71
C THR A 334 -10.57 4.22 -4.55
N ALA A 335 -10.52 4.94 -3.42
CA ALA A 335 -9.67 4.60 -2.29
C ALA A 335 -10.27 3.46 -1.45
N GLN A 336 -9.42 2.55 -0.96
CA GLN A 336 -9.83 1.44 -0.12
C GLN A 336 -8.90 1.29 1.06
N ALA A 337 -9.45 1.04 2.24
CA ALA A 337 -8.66 0.91 3.47
C ALA A 337 -7.73 -0.31 3.43
N ARG A 338 -8.09 -1.35 2.68
CA ARG A 338 -7.29 -2.56 2.58
C ARG A 338 -5.98 -2.34 1.79
N ASP A 339 -6.01 -1.48 0.78
CA ASP A 339 -4.87 -1.21 -0.10
C ASP A 339 -3.86 -0.26 0.56
N THR A 340 -4.36 0.86 1.09
CA THR A 340 -3.54 1.99 1.56
C THR A 340 -3.98 2.49 2.94
N GLY A 341 -4.66 1.65 3.73
CA GLY A 341 -5.03 1.97 5.11
C GLY A 341 -3.84 2.41 5.96
N PRO A 342 -4.07 3.21 7.02
CA PRO A 342 -3.02 3.58 7.96
C PRO A 342 -2.39 2.31 8.53
N TYR A 343 -1.08 2.14 8.32
CA TYR A 343 -0.38 0.91 8.68
C TYR A 343 0.02 0.91 10.16
N ILE A 344 -0.99 0.86 11.04
CA ILE A 344 -0.87 0.83 12.49
C ILE A 344 -2.07 0.12 13.10
N GLU A 345 -1.84 -0.63 14.18
CA GLU A 345 -2.91 -1.28 14.94
C GLU A 345 -3.88 -0.24 15.53
N ASN A 346 -5.14 -0.64 15.70
CA ASN A 346 -6.22 0.15 16.29
C ASN A 346 -6.65 1.39 15.49
N ALA A 347 -6.03 1.74 14.37
CA ALA A 347 -6.56 2.78 13.49
C ALA A 347 -7.93 2.39 12.92
N TYR A 348 -8.82 3.39 12.79
CA TYR A 348 -10.14 3.21 12.21
C TYR A 348 -10.16 3.73 10.78
N SER A 349 -10.75 2.96 9.87
CA SER A 349 -10.95 3.33 8.47
C SER A 349 -12.42 3.22 8.12
N LEU A 350 -13.00 4.29 7.58
CA LEU A 350 -14.39 4.38 7.19
C LEU A 350 -14.48 4.41 5.67
N GLU A 351 -15.34 3.55 5.14
CA GLU A 351 -15.70 3.50 3.72
C GLU A 351 -17.21 3.71 3.60
N PRO A 352 -17.71 4.42 2.58
CA PRO A 352 -19.14 4.50 2.28
C PRO A 352 -19.77 3.11 2.16
N ASP A 353 -20.90 2.91 2.83
CA ASP A 353 -21.77 1.77 2.56
C ASP A 353 -22.64 2.05 1.33
N LEU A 354 -22.00 1.98 0.17
CA LEU A 354 -22.61 2.17 -1.13
C LEU A 354 -22.20 1.02 -2.06
N GLU A 355 -23.12 0.58 -2.90
CA GLU A 355 -22.87 -0.46 -3.91
C GLU A 355 -21.80 -0.04 -4.93
N CYS A 356 -21.75 1.26 -5.28
CA CYS A 356 -20.77 1.82 -6.21
C CYS A 356 -19.40 2.11 -5.58
N HIS A 357 -19.17 1.71 -4.32
CA HIS A 357 -17.90 1.91 -3.61
C HIS A 357 -17.17 0.57 -3.37
N PRO A 358 -15.90 0.42 -3.79
CA PRO A 358 -15.06 1.45 -4.43
C PRO A 358 -15.48 1.72 -5.88
N CYS A 359 -15.20 2.94 -6.35
CA CYS A 359 -15.40 3.29 -7.77
C CYS A 359 -14.35 2.62 -8.66
N GLU A 360 -14.69 2.40 -9.93
CA GLU A 360 -13.73 2.00 -10.95
C GLU A 360 -12.71 3.12 -11.24
N PHE A 361 -11.51 2.73 -11.67
CA PHE A 361 -10.47 3.70 -11.99
C PHE A 361 -10.72 4.34 -13.36
N GLY A 362 -10.53 5.67 -13.45
CA GLY A 362 -10.67 6.40 -14.71
C GLY A 362 -12.12 6.63 -15.16
N THR A 363 -13.11 6.26 -14.35
CA THR A 363 -14.52 6.50 -14.64
C THR A 363 -15.05 7.71 -13.89
N SER A 364 -15.91 8.49 -14.55
CA SER A 364 -16.60 9.62 -13.93
C SER A 364 -17.75 9.12 -13.05
N CYS A 365 -17.96 9.77 -11.89
CA CYS A 365 -19.03 9.40 -10.97
C CYS A 365 -20.42 9.59 -11.61
N GLN A 366 -21.26 8.56 -11.54
CA GLN A 366 -22.65 8.58 -12.03
C GLN A 366 -23.68 8.86 -10.93
N HIS A 367 -23.22 9.17 -9.71
CA HIS A 367 -24.06 9.33 -8.51
C HIS A 367 -23.80 10.66 -7.81
N GLU A 368 -23.40 11.69 -8.56
CA GLU A 368 -23.21 13.07 -8.07
C GLU A 368 -22.32 13.14 -6.81
N TYR A 369 -21.31 12.27 -6.73
CA TYR A 369 -20.40 12.16 -5.61
C TYR A 369 -21.08 11.97 -4.24
N LYS A 370 -22.24 11.27 -4.19
CA LYS A 370 -23.01 10.96 -2.97
C LYS A 370 -22.15 10.44 -1.81
N CYS A 371 -21.09 9.68 -2.10
CA CYS A 371 -20.14 9.17 -1.12
C CYS A 371 -19.48 10.25 -0.24
N ARG A 372 -19.30 11.48 -0.75
CA ARG A 372 -18.71 12.60 0.01
C ARG A 372 -19.56 13.02 1.21
N ASN A 373 -20.83 12.62 1.21
CA ASN A 373 -21.82 12.97 2.21
C ASN A 373 -22.49 11.75 2.87
N SER A 374 -22.13 10.52 2.51
CA SER A 374 -22.83 9.34 3.03
C SER A 374 -22.48 9.05 4.49
N ILE A 375 -21.25 9.36 4.90
CA ILE A 375 -20.75 9.13 6.26
C ILE A 375 -21.12 10.34 7.11
N SER A 376 -21.94 10.14 8.15
CA SER A 376 -22.36 11.22 9.06
C SER A 376 -21.23 11.70 9.99
N PRO A 377 -21.21 12.99 10.34
CA PRO A 377 -20.33 13.49 11.39
C PRO A 377 -20.66 12.88 12.76
N GLU A 378 -21.91 12.52 13.03
CA GLU A 378 -22.33 11.85 14.26
C GLU A 378 -21.61 10.50 14.46
N LEU A 379 -21.50 9.69 13.39
CA LEU A 379 -20.73 8.45 13.42
C LEU A 379 -19.25 8.73 13.72
N VAL A 380 -18.65 9.71 13.04
CA VAL A 380 -17.22 10.05 13.20
C VAL A 380 -16.94 10.55 14.63
N VAL A 381 -17.80 11.41 15.19
CA VAL A 381 -17.68 11.88 16.58
C VAL A 381 -17.81 10.73 17.56
N SER A 382 -18.79 9.84 17.37
CA SER A 382 -18.99 8.69 18.27
C SER A 382 -17.75 7.80 18.31
N LEU A 383 -17.16 7.52 17.15
CA LEU A 383 -15.90 6.78 17.03
C LEU A 383 -14.73 7.53 17.68
N ALA A 384 -14.64 8.85 17.48
CA ALA A 384 -13.58 9.68 18.06
C ALA A 384 -13.64 9.67 19.59
N LEU A 385 -14.81 9.91 20.19
CA LEU A 385 -15.00 9.94 21.65
C LEU A 385 -14.66 8.59 22.30
N ASN A 386 -15.12 7.49 21.70
CA ASN A 386 -14.80 6.14 22.19
C ASN A 386 -13.29 5.86 22.13
N LYS A 387 -12.63 6.26 21.03
CA LYS A 387 -11.19 6.12 20.86
C LYS A 387 -10.41 6.95 21.89
N LEU A 388 -10.85 8.17 22.18
CA LEU A 388 -10.27 9.05 23.20
C LEU A 388 -10.41 8.50 24.62
N LYS A 389 -11.51 7.79 24.92
CA LYS A 389 -11.73 7.11 26.21
C LYS A 389 -10.93 5.82 26.39
N GLY A 390 -10.25 5.34 25.35
CA GLY A 390 -9.54 4.06 25.36
C GLY A 390 -10.47 2.84 25.45
N GLU A 391 -11.75 3.03 25.16
CA GLU A 391 -12.75 1.97 25.17
C GLU A 391 -12.55 1.11 23.92
N ASN A 392 -11.87 -0.03 24.06
CA ASN A 392 -11.68 -1.00 22.98
C ASN A 392 -12.93 -1.84 22.68
N GLN A 393 -14.05 -1.58 23.35
CA GLN A 393 -15.29 -2.31 23.10
C GLN A 393 -15.84 -1.93 21.71
N PRO A 394 -16.37 -2.90 20.95
CA PRO A 394 -16.99 -2.59 19.67
C PRO A 394 -18.15 -1.64 19.93
N LEU A 395 -18.01 -0.38 19.48
CA LEU A 395 -19.16 0.47 19.28
C LEU A 395 -20.16 -0.34 18.47
N SER A 396 -21.38 -0.46 18.99
CA SER A 396 -22.48 -0.94 18.18
C SER A 396 -22.77 0.14 17.16
N CYS A 397 -22.02 0.17 16.06
CA CYS A 397 -22.30 1.01 14.91
C CYS A 397 -23.58 0.57 14.19
N ASN A 398 -24.49 -0.17 14.85
CA ASN A 398 -25.71 -0.71 14.27
C ASN A 398 -26.61 0.42 13.75
N ASP A 399 -26.67 1.52 14.48
CA ASP A 399 -27.46 2.69 14.09
C ASP A 399 -26.90 3.37 12.84
N TYR A 400 -25.61 3.15 12.54
CA TYR A 400 -24.89 3.75 11.41
C TYR A 400 -24.42 2.72 10.37
N SER A 401 -24.85 1.46 10.50
CA SER A 401 -24.34 0.37 9.65
C SER A 401 -24.79 0.50 8.20
N ARG A 402 -25.70 1.43 7.90
CA ARG A 402 -26.16 1.73 6.53
C ARG A 402 -25.46 2.94 5.92
N GLU A 403 -24.61 3.63 6.68
CA GLU A 403 -23.88 4.82 6.24
C GLU A 403 -22.44 4.48 5.84
N ALA A 404 -21.80 3.63 6.65
CA ALA A 404 -20.38 3.32 6.51
C ALA A 404 -20.01 1.90 6.92
N ARG A 405 -19.08 1.33 6.16
CA ARG A 405 -18.24 0.23 6.62
C ARG A 405 -17.12 0.78 7.47
N VAL A 406 -17.11 0.41 8.75
CA VAL A 406 -16.12 0.85 9.73
C VAL A 406 -15.19 -0.33 10.00
N TRP A 407 -13.91 -0.10 9.76
CA TRP A 407 -12.85 -1.09 9.87
C TRP A 407 -11.87 -0.70 10.97
N LYS A 408 -11.45 -1.68 11.77
CA LYS A 408 -10.36 -1.53 12.72
C LYS A 408 -9.14 -2.32 12.22
N ALA A 409 -8.01 -1.65 12.12
CA ALA A 409 -6.74 -2.26 11.75
C ALA A 409 -6.24 -3.20 12.85
N THR A 410 -6.04 -4.47 12.51
CA THR A 410 -5.64 -5.54 13.43
C THR A 410 -4.61 -6.45 12.78
N PRO A 411 -3.44 -6.70 13.39
CA PRO A 411 -2.47 -7.63 12.83
C PRO A 411 -2.98 -9.08 12.92
N ASP A 412 -2.70 -9.89 11.88
CA ASP A 412 -2.95 -11.33 11.92
C ASP A 412 -1.74 -12.11 12.50
N ASN A 413 -1.92 -13.42 12.73
CA ASN A 413 -0.87 -14.29 13.26
C ASN A 413 0.34 -14.47 12.33
N ASN A 414 0.21 -14.10 11.06
CA ASN A 414 1.27 -14.18 10.04
C ASN A 414 1.95 -12.82 9.83
N GLY A 415 1.58 -11.84 10.65
CA GLY A 415 2.12 -10.50 10.69
C GLY A 415 1.63 -9.56 9.60
N PHE A 416 0.55 -9.88 8.87
CA PHE A 416 -0.09 -8.92 7.99
C PHE A 416 -0.96 -7.95 8.77
N LEU A 417 -1.11 -6.72 8.29
CA LEU A 417 -2.15 -5.84 8.81
C LEU A 417 -3.48 -6.14 8.11
N THR A 418 -4.48 -6.56 8.89
CA THR A 418 -5.82 -6.88 8.40
C THR A 418 -6.85 -5.90 8.95
N LEU A 419 -8.11 -6.06 8.52
CA LEU A 419 -9.22 -5.19 8.91
C LEU A 419 -10.34 -6.03 9.52
N SER A 420 -10.72 -5.72 10.76
CA SER A 420 -11.89 -6.28 11.42
C SER A 420 -13.07 -5.31 11.36
N SER A 421 -14.27 -5.78 11.04
CA SER A 421 -15.45 -4.92 10.95
C SER A 421 -15.96 -4.50 12.34
N LEU A 422 -16.27 -3.21 12.50
CA LEU A 422 -16.98 -2.65 13.65
C LEU A 422 -18.45 -2.32 13.36
N SER A 423 -18.89 -2.42 12.09
CA SER A 423 -20.25 -2.06 11.67
C SER A 423 -21.02 -3.22 11.04
N GLN A 424 -20.74 -4.45 11.46
CA GLN A 424 -21.43 -5.69 11.03
C GLN A 424 -21.22 -6.10 9.55
N HIS A 425 -20.31 -5.44 8.82
CA HIS A 425 -20.04 -5.73 7.41
C HIS A 425 -19.13 -6.95 7.19
N GLN A 426 -18.80 -7.71 8.24
CA GLN A 426 -18.03 -8.95 8.08
C GLN A 426 -18.74 -10.00 7.22
N LYS A 427 -20.06 -9.89 7.06
CA LYS A 427 -20.92 -10.80 6.29
C LYS A 427 -21.15 -10.39 4.83
N GLU A 428 -20.70 -9.21 4.42
CA GLU A 428 -20.87 -8.75 3.04
C GLU A 428 -20.11 -9.66 2.05
N LYS A 429 -20.70 -9.87 0.86
CA LYS A 429 -20.08 -10.62 -0.25
C LYS A 429 -18.63 -10.19 -0.51
N ARG A 430 -18.37 -8.88 -0.50
CA ARG A 430 -17.03 -8.31 -0.72
C ARG A 430 -16.01 -8.71 0.36
N ASN A 431 -16.40 -8.72 1.62
CA ASN A 431 -15.50 -9.07 2.72
C ASN A 431 -15.18 -10.57 2.72
N ILE A 432 -16.19 -11.41 2.43
CA ILE A 432 -16.00 -12.86 2.25
C ILE A 432 -15.00 -13.12 1.12
N LEU A 433 -15.19 -12.46 -0.03
CA LEU A 433 -14.28 -12.58 -1.16
C LEU A 433 -12.87 -12.17 -0.77
N TRP A 434 -12.69 -11.06 -0.05
CA TRP A 434 -11.37 -10.62 0.40
C TRP A 434 -10.68 -11.63 1.30
N LEU A 435 -11.37 -12.20 2.28
CA LEU A 435 -10.77 -13.20 3.17
C LEU A 435 -10.31 -14.44 2.39
N LEU A 436 -11.15 -14.90 1.46
CA LEU A 436 -10.83 -16.01 0.55
C LEU A 436 -9.58 -15.68 -0.29
N LEU A 437 -9.59 -14.54 -1.00
CA LEU A 437 -8.50 -14.12 -1.86
C LEU A 437 -7.21 -13.87 -1.07
N SER A 438 -7.28 -13.27 0.12
CA SER A 438 -6.11 -13.03 0.99
C SER A 438 -5.44 -14.35 1.34
N PHE A 439 -6.22 -15.35 1.77
CA PHE A 439 -5.68 -16.65 2.13
C PHE A 439 -4.99 -17.31 0.94
N PHE A 440 -5.69 -17.48 -0.19
CA PHE A 440 -5.16 -18.25 -1.32
C PHE A 440 -4.06 -17.51 -2.09
N HIS A 441 -4.10 -16.18 -2.23
CA HIS A 441 -2.97 -15.45 -2.78
C HIS A 441 -1.72 -15.66 -1.92
N ARG A 442 -1.82 -15.61 -0.59
CA ARG A 442 -0.66 -15.85 0.27
C ARG A 442 -0.04 -17.23 0.02
N GLN A 443 -0.85 -18.27 -0.09
CA GLN A 443 -0.36 -19.62 -0.36
C GLN A 443 0.37 -19.71 -1.70
N LEU A 444 -0.16 -19.04 -2.72
CA LEU A 444 0.47 -18.97 -4.04
C LEU A 444 1.79 -18.18 -3.99
N LEU A 445 1.77 -16.98 -3.42
CA LEU A 445 2.90 -16.03 -3.41
C LEU A 445 4.07 -16.48 -2.51
N ASP A 446 3.77 -17.18 -1.42
CA ASP A 446 4.80 -17.74 -0.51
C ASP A 446 5.26 -19.15 -0.96
N GLY A 447 4.89 -19.59 -2.17
CA GLY A 447 5.35 -20.87 -2.75
C GLY A 447 4.75 -22.12 -2.11
N ARG A 448 3.66 -22.00 -1.35
CA ARG A 448 2.98 -23.08 -0.62
C ARG A 448 1.82 -23.73 -1.39
N GLY A 449 1.75 -23.53 -2.71
CA GLY A 449 0.74 -24.16 -3.58
C GLY A 449 0.76 -25.69 -3.63
N GLN A 450 1.60 -26.36 -2.84
CA GLN A 450 1.74 -27.82 -2.79
C GLN A 450 1.28 -28.45 -1.45
N GLU A 451 0.91 -27.64 -0.46
CA GLU A 451 0.38 -28.11 0.84
C GLU A 451 -1.13 -28.39 0.76
N GLU A 452 -1.68 -29.16 1.71
CA GLU A 452 -3.14 -29.30 1.84
C GLU A 452 -3.73 -27.97 2.35
N LEU A 453 -4.38 -27.23 1.44
CA LEU A 453 -4.92 -25.91 1.73
C LEU A 453 -6.36 -26.00 2.21
N SER A 454 -6.60 -25.63 3.46
CA SER A 454 -7.94 -25.52 4.03
C SER A 454 -8.10 -24.22 4.83
N LEU A 455 -9.20 -23.51 4.55
CA LEU A 455 -9.61 -22.29 5.26
C LEU A 455 -10.36 -22.56 6.58
N LEU A 456 -10.54 -23.83 6.95
CA LEU A 456 -11.43 -24.29 8.04
C LEU A 456 -11.16 -23.69 9.43
N ASN A 457 -10.02 -23.03 9.64
CA ASN A 457 -9.68 -22.50 10.96
C ASN A 457 -10.23 -21.09 11.24
N ASP A 458 -10.79 -20.39 10.24
CA ASP A 458 -11.40 -19.06 10.47
C ASP A 458 -12.92 -19.17 10.70
N LYS A 459 -13.31 -19.21 11.97
CA LYS A 459 -14.72 -19.28 12.39
C LYS A 459 -15.58 -18.13 11.84
N ASN A 460 -15.04 -16.93 11.71
CA ASN A 460 -15.80 -15.77 11.25
C ASN A 460 -16.08 -15.86 9.75
N PHE A 461 -15.09 -16.29 8.96
CA PHE A 461 -15.27 -16.59 7.54
C PHE A 461 -16.34 -17.66 7.32
N LEU A 462 -16.27 -18.77 8.07
CA LEU A 462 -17.23 -19.87 7.99
C LEU A 462 -18.67 -19.41 8.26
N ILE A 463 -18.89 -18.61 9.31
CA ILE A 463 -20.21 -18.06 9.65
C ILE A 463 -20.73 -17.17 8.51
N SER A 464 -19.92 -16.21 8.04
CA SER A 464 -20.31 -15.29 6.97
C SER A 464 -20.66 -16.01 5.68
N LEU A 465 -19.92 -17.08 5.34
CA LEU A 465 -20.15 -17.83 4.10
C LEU A 465 -21.40 -18.73 4.18
N LYS A 466 -21.71 -19.34 5.35
CA LYS A 466 -22.94 -20.13 5.54
C LYS A 466 -24.22 -19.32 5.28
N GLU A 467 -24.18 -18.01 5.53
CA GLU A 467 -25.28 -17.09 5.28
C GLU A 467 -25.38 -16.62 3.81
N ASN A 468 -24.34 -16.86 2.99
CA ASN A 468 -24.24 -16.41 1.60
C ASN A 468 -24.15 -17.60 0.61
N LYS A 469 -25.16 -18.49 0.64
CA LYS A 469 -25.18 -19.74 -0.15
C LYS A 469 -25.07 -19.53 -1.67
N GLU A 470 -25.69 -18.48 -2.20
CA GLU A 470 -25.61 -18.15 -3.64
C GLU A 470 -24.16 -17.86 -4.04
N LEU A 471 -23.49 -16.95 -3.31
CA LEU A 471 -22.08 -16.64 -3.54
C LEU A 471 -21.20 -17.89 -3.40
N GLN A 472 -21.45 -18.73 -2.39
CA GLN A 472 -20.72 -19.98 -2.20
C GLN A 472 -20.83 -20.89 -3.43
N GLN A 473 -22.04 -21.07 -3.97
CA GLN A 473 -22.28 -21.90 -5.15
C GLN A 473 -21.59 -21.34 -6.40
N GLU A 474 -21.63 -20.03 -6.60
CA GLU A 474 -20.94 -19.36 -7.71
C GLU A 474 -19.42 -19.52 -7.62
N LEU A 475 -18.85 -19.32 -6.43
CA LEU A 475 -17.42 -19.49 -6.19
C LEU A 475 -16.98 -20.94 -6.42
N ILE A 476 -17.74 -21.94 -5.95
CA ILE A 476 -17.48 -23.37 -6.20
C ILE A 476 -17.50 -23.67 -7.70
N LYS A 477 -18.52 -23.21 -8.41
CA LYS A 477 -18.67 -23.44 -9.84
C LYS A 477 -17.49 -22.85 -10.63
N GLU A 478 -17.13 -21.61 -10.35
CA GLU A 478 -15.98 -20.96 -11.01
C GLU A 478 -14.66 -21.64 -10.65
N SER A 479 -14.43 -21.98 -9.36
CA SER A 479 -13.19 -22.63 -8.94
C SER A 479 -13.02 -24.03 -9.53
N GLN A 480 -14.10 -24.82 -9.62
CA GLN A 480 -14.10 -26.11 -10.31
C GLN A 480 -13.74 -25.95 -11.79
N ASN A 481 -14.36 -24.99 -12.48
CA ASN A 481 -14.05 -24.71 -13.88
C ASN A 481 -12.56 -24.34 -14.08
N TYR A 482 -12.01 -23.44 -13.26
CA TYR A 482 -10.60 -23.05 -13.39
C TYR A 482 -9.65 -24.19 -13.04
N SER A 483 -9.92 -24.97 -11.99
CA SER A 483 -9.10 -26.16 -11.69
C SER A 483 -9.08 -27.15 -12.87
N ALA A 484 -10.21 -27.41 -13.52
CA ALA A 484 -10.28 -28.28 -14.69
C ALA A 484 -9.47 -27.72 -15.88
N LEU A 485 -9.52 -26.41 -16.11
CA LEU A 485 -8.75 -25.74 -17.16
C LEU A 485 -7.23 -25.77 -16.89
N PHE A 486 -6.79 -25.51 -15.66
CA PHE A 486 -5.38 -25.61 -15.28
C PHE A 486 -4.85 -27.04 -15.39
N LEU A 487 -5.65 -28.03 -14.98
CA LEU A 487 -5.29 -29.45 -15.14
C LEU A 487 -5.15 -29.82 -16.63
N LEU A 488 -6.10 -29.41 -17.46
CA LEU A 488 -6.06 -29.65 -18.91
C LEU A 488 -4.81 -29.00 -19.54
N LEU A 489 -4.51 -27.75 -19.17
CA LEU A 489 -3.33 -27.03 -19.65
C LEU A 489 -2.04 -27.77 -19.25
N HIS A 490 -1.96 -28.21 -18.00
CA HIS A 490 -0.82 -28.96 -17.46
C HIS A 490 -0.60 -30.28 -18.21
N GLU A 491 -1.64 -31.09 -18.40
CA GLU A 491 -1.50 -32.37 -19.10
C GLU A 491 -1.17 -32.20 -20.59
N GLN A 492 -1.76 -31.21 -21.27
CA GLN A 492 -1.40 -30.88 -22.65
C GLN A 492 0.07 -30.44 -22.76
N GLY A 493 0.57 -29.65 -21.81
CA GLY A 493 1.97 -29.23 -21.81
C GLY A 493 2.94 -30.36 -21.48
N LYS A 494 2.58 -31.29 -20.60
CA LYS A 494 3.36 -32.53 -20.39
C LYS A 494 3.47 -33.35 -21.67
N MET A 495 2.39 -33.44 -22.46
CA MET A 495 2.45 -34.08 -23.78
C MET A 495 3.37 -33.33 -24.74
N LEU A 496 3.43 -31.99 -24.67
CA LEU A 496 4.37 -31.22 -25.51
C LEU A 496 5.84 -31.45 -25.14
N LEU A 497 6.15 -31.61 -23.85
CA LEU A 497 7.50 -31.93 -23.39
C LEU A 497 7.98 -33.30 -23.90
N THR A 498 7.06 -34.27 -24.03
CA THR A 498 7.40 -35.62 -24.51
C THR A 498 7.29 -35.77 -26.02
N ASN A 499 6.33 -35.11 -26.66
CA ASN A 499 6.07 -35.20 -28.09
C ASN A 499 5.46 -33.89 -28.66
N PRO A 500 6.28 -32.97 -29.20
CA PRO A 500 5.86 -31.62 -29.59
C PRO A 500 5.12 -31.57 -30.94
N LEU A 501 4.00 -32.28 -31.06
CA LEU A 501 3.17 -32.29 -32.27
C LEU A 501 2.45 -30.94 -32.47
N PRO A 502 2.37 -30.40 -33.72
CA PRO A 502 1.70 -29.13 -34.00
C PRO A 502 0.25 -29.07 -33.52
N LEU A 503 -0.49 -30.19 -33.60
CA LEU A 503 -1.87 -30.27 -33.12
C LEU A 503 -1.98 -30.09 -31.60
N ILE A 504 -1.05 -30.68 -30.83
CA ILE A 504 -1.01 -30.54 -29.37
C ILE A 504 -0.65 -29.11 -29.01
N LYS A 505 0.29 -28.49 -29.75
CA LYS A 505 0.67 -27.09 -29.54
C LYS A 505 -0.52 -26.15 -29.74
N SER A 506 -1.30 -26.37 -30.79
CA SER A 506 -2.52 -25.60 -31.05
C SER A 506 -3.54 -25.76 -29.91
N ARG A 507 -3.77 -26.98 -29.42
CA ARG A 507 -4.68 -27.26 -28.29
C ARG A 507 -4.20 -26.63 -26.97
N PHE A 508 -2.90 -26.69 -26.68
CA PHE A 508 -2.29 -26.06 -25.52
C PHE A 508 -2.50 -24.55 -25.53
N LEU A 509 -2.18 -23.89 -26.65
CA LEU A 509 -2.36 -22.44 -26.79
C LEU A 509 -3.84 -22.03 -26.73
N ALA A 510 -4.75 -22.80 -27.33
CA ALA A 510 -6.19 -22.55 -27.24
C ALA A 510 -6.69 -22.68 -25.79
N THR A 511 -6.22 -23.68 -25.04
CA THR A 511 -6.55 -23.84 -23.62
C THR A 511 -6.00 -22.69 -22.79
N TRP A 512 -4.75 -22.29 -23.03
CA TRP A 512 -4.11 -21.14 -22.37
C TRP A 512 -4.90 -19.86 -22.61
N GLN A 513 -5.28 -19.57 -23.87
CA GLN A 513 -6.04 -18.37 -24.23
C GLN A 513 -7.43 -18.37 -23.59
N ARG A 514 -8.13 -19.51 -23.58
CA ARG A 514 -9.44 -19.65 -22.93
C ARG A 514 -9.35 -19.44 -21.42
N LEU A 515 -8.36 -20.06 -20.78
CA LEU A 515 -8.10 -19.89 -19.36
C LEU A 515 -7.79 -18.43 -19.02
N GLN A 516 -6.84 -17.80 -19.73
CA GLN A 516 -6.46 -16.41 -19.52
C GLN A 516 -7.68 -15.47 -19.67
N GLY A 517 -8.42 -15.62 -20.77
CA GLY A 517 -9.57 -14.77 -21.07
C GLY A 517 -10.69 -14.91 -20.06
N SER A 518 -11.06 -16.15 -19.69
CA SER A 518 -12.11 -16.36 -18.68
C SER A 518 -11.68 -15.89 -17.30
N LEU A 519 -10.48 -16.24 -16.85
CA LEU A 519 -10.02 -15.95 -15.50
C LEU A 519 -9.83 -14.45 -15.27
N THR A 520 -9.27 -13.72 -16.24
CA THR A 520 -9.08 -12.24 -16.12
C THR A 520 -10.40 -11.48 -16.08
N ASN A 521 -11.44 -12.02 -16.72
CA ASN A 521 -12.78 -11.42 -16.73
C ASN A 521 -13.69 -11.97 -15.62
N SER A 522 -13.16 -12.79 -14.70
CA SER A 522 -13.92 -13.31 -13.56
C SER A 522 -14.27 -12.18 -12.59
N LEU A 523 -15.53 -12.12 -12.17
CA LEU A 523 -15.99 -11.21 -11.12
C LEU A 523 -15.30 -11.49 -9.77
N TYR A 524 -14.85 -12.73 -9.56
CA TYR A 524 -14.32 -13.20 -8.27
C TYR A 524 -12.81 -13.41 -8.27
N PHE A 525 -12.24 -13.83 -9.41
CA PHE A 525 -10.86 -14.31 -9.50
C PHE A 525 -10.00 -13.59 -10.55
N SER A 526 -10.41 -12.41 -11.04
CA SER A 526 -9.63 -11.61 -12.01
C SER A 526 -8.20 -11.31 -11.54
N SER A 527 -8.00 -11.10 -10.24
CA SER A 527 -6.68 -10.92 -9.63
C SER A 527 -5.75 -12.12 -9.86
N PHE A 528 -6.25 -13.36 -9.74
CA PHE A 528 -5.49 -14.56 -10.09
C PHE A 528 -5.18 -14.64 -11.58
N GLY A 529 -6.10 -14.19 -12.45
CA GLY A 529 -5.90 -14.18 -13.91
C GLY A 529 -4.83 -13.18 -14.35
N ASN A 530 -4.84 -12.00 -13.76
CA ASN A 530 -3.79 -11.00 -13.96
C ASN A 530 -2.45 -11.50 -13.43
N LEU A 531 -2.41 -12.15 -12.25
CA LEU A 531 -1.18 -12.70 -11.70
C LEU A 531 -0.63 -13.85 -12.57
N TRP A 532 -1.51 -14.74 -13.03
CA TRP A 532 -1.14 -15.85 -13.91
C TRP A 532 -0.52 -15.35 -15.21
N LEU A 533 -1.08 -14.28 -15.80
CA LEU A 533 -0.52 -13.66 -17.00
C LEU A 533 0.90 -13.16 -16.75
N GLU A 534 1.09 -12.37 -15.69
CA GLU A 534 2.38 -11.77 -15.36
C GLU A 534 3.45 -12.85 -15.09
N GLU A 535 3.13 -13.86 -14.27
CA GLU A 535 4.08 -14.92 -13.91
C GLU A 535 4.37 -15.87 -15.07
N SER A 536 3.36 -16.25 -15.85
CA SER A 536 3.54 -17.14 -17.00
C SER A 536 4.29 -16.47 -18.15
N GLN A 537 4.08 -15.16 -18.39
CA GLN A 537 4.82 -14.42 -19.40
C GLN A 537 6.29 -14.23 -19.02
N GLN A 538 6.58 -13.90 -17.75
CA GLN A 538 7.96 -13.75 -17.26
C GLN A 538 8.80 -15.02 -17.42
N ASN A 539 8.17 -16.19 -17.49
CA ASN A 539 8.82 -17.49 -17.59
C ASN A 539 8.41 -18.26 -18.86
N ALA A 540 7.93 -17.57 -19.90
CA ALA A 540 7.40 -18.20 -21.11
C ALA A 540 8.42 -18.99 -21.92
N ASN A 541 9.72 -18.78 -21.68
CA ASN A 541 10.82 -19.52 -22.28
C ASN A 541 11.08 -20.89 -21.63
N ASP A 542 10.52 -21.15 -20.45
CA ASP A 542 10.63 -22.42 -19.73
C ASP A 542 9.25 -23.08 -19.56
N LEU A 543 8.92 -23.98 -20.49
CA LEU A 543 7.67 -24.73 -20.42
C LEU A 543 7.55 -25.54 -19.12
N THR A 544 8.65 -26.08 -18.58
CA THR A 544 8.61 -26.85 -17.32
C THR A 544 8.19 -25.96 -16.16
N TYR A 545 8.73 -24.74 -16.09
CA TYR A 545 8.31 -23.74 -15.10
C TYR A 545 6.82 -23.41 -15.26
N VAL A 546 6.35 -23.12 -16.48
CA VAL A 546 4.94 -22.79 -16.73
C VAL A 546 4.01 -23.93 -16.33
N LEU A 547 4.41 -25.19 -16.50
CA LEU A 547 3.63 -26.34 -16.03
C LEU A 547 3.62 -26.46 -14.52
N ASN A 548 4.76 -26.26 -13.85
CA ASN A 548 4.78 -26.20 -12.38
C ASN A 548 3.88 -25.08 -11.84
N LEU A 549 3.90 -23.91 -12.50
CA LEU A 549 2.99 -22.81 -12.18
C LEU A 549 1.53 -23.21 -12.39
N ALA A 550 1.18 -23.81 -13.53
CA ALA A 550 -0.18 -24.29 -13.80
C ALA A 550 -0.65 -25.31 -12.75
N LYS A 551 0.25 -26.19 -12.28
CA LYS A 551 -0.02 -27.15 -11.21
C LYS A 551 -0.27 -26.46 -9.86
N ASN A 552 0.50 -25.42 -9.53
CA ASN A 552 0.26 -24.63 -8.32
C ASN A 552 -1.12 -23.96 -8.36
N TYR A 553 -1.48 -23.34 -9.49
CA TYR A 553 -2.79 -22.74 -9.67
C TYR A 553 -3.92 -23.77 -9.63
N TYR A 554 -3.73 -24.95 -10.22
CA TYR A 554 -4.66 -26.07 -10.09
C TYR A 554 -4.92 -26.41 -8.61
N ASN A 555 -3.86 -26.58 -7.82
CA ASN A 555 -3.97 -26.89 -6.39
C ASN A 555 -4.67 -25.78 -5.60
N ILE A 556 -4.42 -24.51 -5.93
CA ILE A 556 -5.11 -23.35 -5.34
C ILE A 556 -6.62 -23.44 -5.59
N PHE A 557 -7.05 -23.64 -6.83
CA PHE A 557 -8.48 -23.70 -7.16
C PHE A 557 -9.17 -24.96 -6.62
N ILE A 558 -8.46 -26.09 -6.51
CA ILE A 558 -8.95 -27.26 -5.78
C ILE A 558 -9.09 -26.96 -4.28
N GLY A 559 -8.10 -26.28 -3.68
CA GLY A 559 -8.15 -25.87 -2.28
C GLY A 559 -9.31 -24.93 -1.98
N ILE A 560 -9.59 -23.97 -2.88
CA ILE A 560 -10.78 -23.11 -2.83
C ILE A 560 -12.04 -23.97 -2.82
N THR A 561 -12.18 -24.85 -3.83
CA THR A 561 -13.36 -25.71 -3.99
C THR A 561 -13.62 -26.55 -2.74
N LYS A 562 -12.60 -27.27 -2.25
CA LYS A 562 -12.70 -28.10 -1.04
C LYS A 562 -13.06 -27.28 0.19
N SER A 563 -12.43 -26.12 0.37
CA SER A 563 -12.71 -25.23 1.51
C SER A 563 -14.16 -24.73 1.50
N LEU A 564 -14.75 -24.53 0.31
CA LEU A 564 -16.14 -24.09 0.18
C LEU A 564 -17.13 -25.25 0.33
N GLU A 565 -16.80 -26.45 -0.16
CA GLU A 565 -17.66 -27.65 -0.06
C GLU A 565 -17.77 -28.19 1.37
N GLN A 566 -16.64 -28.26 2.10
CA GLN A 566 -16.57 -28.79 3.48
C GLN A 566 -17.46 -28.05 4.48
N ILE A 567 -17.85 -26.81 4.17
CA ILE A 567 -18.74 -25.99 5.00
C ILE A 567 -20.17 -26.54 5.02
N ASN A 568 -20.56 -27.31 4.00
CA ASN A 568 -21.88 -27.93 3.93
C ASN A 568 -21.98 -29.18 4.83
N ASP A 569 -20.85 -29.78 5.21
CA ASP A 569 -20.79 -31.01 6.01
C ASP A 569 -20.63 -30.75 7.53
N GLN A 570 -20.42 -29.48 7.93
CA GLN A 570 -20.32 -29.00 9.32
C GLN A 570 -21.46 -28.04 9.65
#